data_AF-A0A1I1XS90-F1
#
_entry.id   AF-A0A1I1XS90-F1
#
_cell.length_a   1.000
_cell.length_b   1.000
_cell.length_c   1.000
_cell.angle_alpha   90.00
_cell.angle_beta   90.00
_cell.angle_gamma   90.00
#
_symmetry.space_group_name_H-M   'P 1'
#
loop_
_entity.id
_entity.type
_entity.pdbx_description
1 polymer ?
#
loop_
_entity_poly.entity_id
_entity_poly.type
_entity_poly.pdbx_seq_one_letter_code
_entity_poly.pdbx_strand_id
1 'polypeptide(L)'
;MKKQAFTRTTASQARRGMGAEGQKLTSLRSMVLQAARRRCDDMGDGPEARAAMKADVMATPPDLLADLLTALTTLRYTRADLFPTTTTERSATP
;
A
#
# COMPACT_ATOMS: atom_id res chain seq x y z
N MET A 1 -13.14 63.06 -10.29
CA MET A 1 -12.82 61.75 -10.89
C MET A 1 -11.97 60.95 -9.92
N LYS A 2 -12.50 59.91 -9.25
CA LYS A 2 -11.72 59.02 -8.36
C LYS A 2 -11.89 57.57 -8.84
N LYS A 3 -10.77 56.93 -9.18
CA LYS A 3 -10.69 55.58 -9.77
C LYS A 3 -10.94 54.54 -8.68
N GLN A 4 -11.94 53.68 -8.87
CA GLN A 4 -12.14 52.49 -8.02
C GLN A 4 -11.11 51.42 -8.42
N ALA A 5 -10.32 50.97 -7.45
CA ALA A 5 -9.43 49.83 -7.60
C ALA A 5 -10.26 48.55 -7.41
N PHE A 6 -10.47 47.82 -8.50
CA PHE A 6 -11.10 46.51 -8.48
C PHE A 6 -10.09 45.50 -7.90
N THR A 7 -10.29 45.09 -6.65
CA THR A 7 -9.53 44.00 -6.04
C THR A 7 -9.91 42.70 -6.71
N ARG A 8 -9.07 42.26 -7.66
CA ARG A 8 -9.13 40.90 -8.23
C ARG A 8 -8.73 39.91 -7.12
N THR A 9 -9.71 39.40 -6.38
CA THR A 9 -9.53 38.25 -5.49
C THR A 9 -9.02 37.08 -6.34
N THR A 10 -7.75 36.73 -6.13
CA THR A 10 -7.05 35.72 -6.91
C THR A 10 -7.52 34.33 -6.52
N ALA A 11 -8.03 33.59 -7.52
CA ALA A 11 -8.37 32.17 -7.47
C ALA A 11 -7.12 31.26 -7.36
N SER A 12 -6.22 31.56 -6.43
CA SER A 12 -4.93 30.89 -6.26
C SER A 12 -4.91 29.94 -5.05
N GLN A 13 -5.93 29.98 -4.19
CA GLN A 13 -5.97 29.17 -2.97
C GLN A 13 -6.52 27.76 -3.21
N ALA A 14 -7.37 27.56 -4.21
CA ALA A 14 -7.99 26.26 -4.51
C ALA A 14 -7.01 25.21 -5.11
N ARG A 15 -5.86 25.63 -5.66
CA ARG A 15 -4.90 24.72 -6.31
C ARG A 15 -3.85 24.12 -5.37
N ARG A 16 -3.64 24.69 -4.17
CA ARG A 16 -2.64 24.17 -3.22
C ARG A 16 -3.13 22.95 -2.43
N GLY A 17 -4.44 22.83 -2.20
CA GLY A 17 -5.02 21.69 -1.49
C GLY A 17 -4.96 20.37 -2.29
N MET A 18 -5.25 20.42 -3.59
CA MET A 18 -5.25 19.22 -4.45
C MET A 18 -3.86 18.59 -4.64
N GLY A 19 -2.80 19.40 -4.67
CA GLY A 19 -1.43 18.90 -4.85
C GLY A 19 -0.90 18.16 -3.62
N ALA A 20 -1.14 18.69 -2.41
CA ALA A 20 -0.62 18.08 -1.18
C ALA A 20 -1.32 16.74 -0.87
N GLU A 21 -2.66 16.70 -1.00
CA GLU A 21 -3.44 15.49 -0.76
C GLU A 21 -3.17 14.41 -1.81
N GLY A 22 -3.07 14.78 -3.10
CA GLY A 22 -2.73 13.84 -4.17
C GLY A 22 -1.32 13.26 -4.03
N GLN A 23 -0.34 14.07 -3.62
CA GLN A 23 1.02 13.59 -3.35
C GLN A 23 1.05 12.65 -2.15
N LYS A 24 0.37 12.99 -1.04
CA LYS A 24 0.27 12.14 0.15
C LYS A 24 -0.39 10.79 -0.15
N LEU A 25 -1.44 10.80 -0.97
CA LEU A 25 -2.09 9.58 -1.43
C LEU A 25 -1.17 8.71 -2.29
N THR A 26 -0.40 9.34 -3.18
CA THR A 26 0.59 8.64 -4.03
C THR A 26 1.72 8.03 -3.19
N SER A 27 2.18 8.74 -2.17
CA SER A 27 3.16 8.21 -1.20
C SER A 27 2.59 7.03 -0.40
N LEU A 28 1.35 7.13 0.09
CA LEU A 28 0.70 6.04 0.84
C LEU A 28 0.52 4.79 -0.02
N ARG A 29 0.05 4.94 -1.26
CA ARG A 29 -0.12 3.82 -2.20
C ARG A 29 1.21 3.15 -2.50
N SER A 30 2.29 3.91 -2.61
CA SER A 30 3.64 3.38 -2.81
C SER A 30 4.12 2.55 -1.61
N MET A 31 3.85 3.00 -0.38
CA MET A 31 4.15 2.24 0.83
C MET A 31 3.34 0.93 0.90
N VAL A 32 2.06 0.97 0.56
CA VAL A 32 1.19 -0.23 0.49
C VAL A 32 1.73 -1.22 -0.54
N LEU A 33 2.10 -0.76 -1.73
CA LEU A 33 2.69 -1.62 -2.76
C LEU A 33 3.99 -2.28 -2.32
N GLN A 34 4.84 -1.56 -1.60
CA GLN A 34 6.09 -2.10 -1.08
C GLN A 34 5.83 -3.17 -0.01
N ALA A 35 4.90 -2.93 0.91
CA ALA A 35 4.50 -3.89 1.93
C ALA A 35 3.87 -5.15 1.30
N ALA A 36 2.99 -4.96 0.32
CA ALA A 36 2.37 -6.02 -0.47
C ALA A 36 3.42 -6.88 -1.20
N ARG A 37 4.39 -6.25 -1.87
CA ARG A 37 5.48 -6.97 -2.54
C ARG A 37 6.28 -7.81 -1.56
N ARG A 38 6.64 -7.24 -0.41
CA ARG A 38 7.39 -7.96 0.63
C ARG A 38 6.59 -9.16 1.15
N ARG A 39 5.27 -9.02 1.30
CA ARG A 39 4.39 -10.12 1.68
C ARG A 39 4.42 -11.27 0.68
N CYS A 40 4.38 -10.96 -0.62
CA CYS A 40 4.56 -11.96 -1.67
C CYS A 40 5.95 -12.62 -1.59
N ASP A 41 7.00 -11.86 -1.33
CA ASP A 41 8.35 -12.42 -1.12
C ASP A 41 8.37 -13.41 0.07
N ASP A 42 7.81 -13.03 1.22
CA ASP A 42 7.75 -13.84 2.44
C ASP A 42 6.90 -15.13 2.27
N MET A 43 5.93 -15.11 1.35
CA MET A 43 5.08 -16.26 1.00
C MET A 43 5.66 -17.15 -0.11
N GLY A 44 6.76 -16.72 -0.75
CA GLY A 44 7.35 -17.38 -1.91
C GLY A 44 6.50 -17.27 -3.17
N ASP A 45 5.69 -16.21 -3.28
CA ASP A 45 4.76 -16.01 -4.38
C ASP A 45 5.47 -15.57 -5.67
N GLY A 46 5.00 -16.15 -6.78
CA GLY A 46 5.50 -15.89 -8.13
C GLY A 46 5.07 -14.55 -8.71
N PRO A 47 5.55 -14.22 -9.93
CA PRO A 47 5.29 -12.93 -10.58
C PRO A 47 3.79 -12.67 -10.83
N GLU A 48 3.01 -13.71 -11.15
CA GLU A 48 1.56 -13.61 -11.37
C GLU A 48 0.82 -13.15 -10.11
N ALA A 49 1.12 -13.74 -8.95
CA ALA A 49 0.52 -13.36 -7.68
C ALA A 49 0.88 -11.92 -7.28
N ARG A 50 2.11 -11.47 -7.59
CA ARG A 50 2.51 -10.07 -7.38
C ARG A 50 1.76 -9.11 -8.29
N ALA A 51 1.51 -9.50 -9.55
CA ALA A 51 0.77 -8.68 -10.49
C ALA A 51 -0.71 -8.54 -10.06
N ALA A 52 -1.32 -9.65 -9.64
CA ALA A 52 -2.66 -9.65 -9.06
C ALA A 52 -2.74 -8.76 -7.81
N MET A 53 -1.82 -8.94 -6.86
CA MET A 53 -1.78 -8.13 -5.63
C MET A 53 -1.57 -6.64 -5.92
N LYS A 54 -0.74 -6.29 -6.92
CA LYS A 54 -0.59 -4.90 -7.37
C LYS A 54 -1.91 -4.36 -7.93
N ALA A 55 -2.62 -5.13 -8.74
CA ALA A 55 -3.92 -4.74 -9.27
C ALA A 55 -4.93 -4.50 -8.14
N ASP A 56 -4.95 -5.37 -7.12
CA ASP A 56 -5.81 -5.20 -5.95
C ASP A 56 -5.50 -3.91 -5.18
N VAL A 57 -4.22 -3.64 -4.90
CA VAL A 57 -3.81 -2.36 -4.26
C VAL A 57 -4.19 -1.16 -5.13
N MET A 58 -4.17 -1.30 -6.46
CA MET A 58 -4.63 -0.27 -7.40
C MET A 58 -6.16 -0.14 -7.50
N ALA A 59 -6.92 -1.15 -7.12
CA ALA A 59 -8.37 -1.09 -7.01
C ALA A 59 -8.83 -0.58 -5.63
N THR A 60 -7.99 -0.72 -4.60
CA THR A 60 -8.34 -0.30 -3.22
C THR A 60 -8.61 1.20 -3.15
N PRO A 61 -9.77 1.60 -2.58
CA PRO A 61 -10.11 2.98 -2.30
C PRO A 61 -9.04 3.68 -1.43
N PRO A 62 -8.78 4.98 -1.65
CA PRO A 62 -7.75 5.73 -0.94
C PRO A 62 -7.92 5.69 0.58
N ASP A 63 -9.16 5.72 1.07
CA ASP A 63 -9.50 5.76 2.49
C ASP A 63 -9.13 4.47 3.23
N LEU A 64 -9.03 3.35 2.52
CA LEU A 64 -8.69 2.04 3.08
C LEU A 64 -7.19 1.71 2.98
N LEU A 65 -6.39 2.54 2.32
CA LEU A 65 -4.96 2.27 2.12
C LEU A 65 -4.18 2.27 3.43
N ALA A 66 -4.56 3.10 4.40
CA ALA A 66 -3.91 3.15 5.71
C ALA A 66 -4.15 1.86 6.51
N ASP A 67 -5.39 1.37 6.51
CA ASP A 67 -5.75 0.11 7.16
C ASP A 67 -5.10 -1.08 6.45
N LEU A 68 -5.07 -1.07 5.11
CA LEU A 68 -4.40 -2.10 4.31
C LEU A 68 -2.89 -2.12 4.59
N LEU A 69 -2.24 -0.96 4.70
CA LEU A 69 -0.83 -0.88 5.08
C LEU A 69 -0.60 -1.48 6.47
N THR A 70 -1.47 -1.16 7.42
CA THR A 70 -1.40 -1.69 8.80
C THR A 70 -1.56 -3.20 8.80
N ALA A 71 -2.52 -3.75 8.06
CA ALA A 71 -2.73 -5.19 7.94
C ALA A 71 -1.51 -5.90 7.34
N LEU A 72 -0.94 -5.37 6.25
CA LEU A 72 0.23 -5.94 5.58
C LEU A 72 1.51 -5.89 6.42
N THR A 73 1.64 -4.92 7.31
CA THR A 73 2.86 -4.72 8.13
C THR A 73 2.77 -5.38 9.50
N THR A 74 1.57 -5.56 10.04
CA THR A 74 1.33 -6.17 11.36
C THR A 74 1.38 -7.70 11.29
N LEU A 75 0.88 -8.28 10.19
CA LEU A 75 0.87 -9.73 10.01
C LEU A 75 2.27 -10.23 9.60
N ARG A 76 2.95 -10.92 10.52
CA ARG A 76 4.32 -11.43 10.34
C ARG A 76 4.43 -12.92 9.99
N TYR A 77 3.33 -13.56 9.60
CA TYR A 77 3.34 -14.99 9.27
C TYR A 77 4.03 -15.23 7.94
N THR A 78 5.08 -16.01 7.90
CA THR A 78 5.74 -16.45 6.67
C THR A 78 5.09 -17.73 6.15
N ARG A 79 5.46 -18.15 4.92
CA ARG A 79 5.03 -19.46 4.39
C ARG A 79 5.34 -20.60 5.37
N ALA A 80 6.48 -20.53 6.05
CA ALA A 80 6.91 -21.56 7.00
C ALA A 80 6.01 -21.66 8.24
N ASP A 81 5.44 -20.54 8.69
CA ASP A 81 4.51 -20.50 9.82
C ASP A 81 3.15 -21.12 9.47
N LEU A 82 2.72 -20.98 8.22
CA LEU A 82 1.42 -21.45 7.74
C LEU A 82 1.46 -22.90 7.23
N PHE A 83 2.61 -23.31 6.69
CA PHE A 83 2.85 -24.66 6.20
C PHE A 83 4.05 -25.24 6.95
N PRO A 84 3.87 -25.64 8.23
CA PRO A 84 4.93 -26.33 8.93
C PRO A 84 5.25 -27.59 8.14
N THR A 85 6.44 -27.65 7.56
CA THR A 85 6.94 -28.89 7.00
C THR A 85 7.05 -29.85 8.16
N THR A 86 6.11 -30.80 8.25
CA THR A 86 6.29 -31.96 9.11
C THR A 86 7.52 -32.66 8.56
N THR A 87 8.69 -32.32 9.09
CA THR A 87 9.82 -33.24 9.07
C THR A 87 9.30 -34.45 9.82
N THR A 88 8.83 -35.43 9.05
CA THR A 88 8.67 -36.79 9.53
C THR A 88 10.05 -37.18 10.02
N GLU A 89 10.32 -36.94 11.30
CA GLU A 89 11.37 -37.65 12.01
C GLU A 89 11.01 -39.11 11.83
N ARG A 90 11.68 -39.73 10.87
CA ARG A 90 11.77 -41.18 10.73
C ARG A 90 12.64 -41.65 11.90
N SER A 91 12.08 -41.54 13.10
CA SER A 91 12.53 -42.29 14.26
C SER A 91 12.02 -43.72 14.10
N ALA A 92 12.86 -44.68 14.50
CA ALA A 92 12.62 -46.12 14.63
C ALA A 92 12.87 -46.93 13.33
N THR A 93 13.81 -47.88 13.26
CA THR A 93 14.64 -48.54 14.30
C THR A 93 15.80 -49.29 13.57
N PRO A 94 16.98 -49.50 14.18
CA PRO A 94 17.98 -50.45 13.67
C PRO A 94 17.47 -51.90 13.61
#